data_AF-A0A7W8UR62-F1
#
_entry.id   AF-A0A7W8UR62-F1
#
_cell.length_a   1.000
_cell.length_b   1.000
_cell.length_c   1.000
_cell.angle_alpha   90.00
_cell.angle_beta   90.00
_cell.angle_gamma   90.00
#
_symmetry.space_group_name_H-M   'P 1'
#
loop_
_entity.id
_entity.type
_entity.pdbx_description
1 polymer ?
#
loop_
_entity_poly.entity_id
_entity_poly.type
_entity_poly.pdbx_seq_one_letter_code
_entity_poly.pdbx_strand_id
1 'polypeptide(L)' 'MATPHQVQVTLSLHPEDYASLKMAARAAGLDELSFGILAVHREARRVLAEDRRNRETAPHDYKIF' A
#
# COMPACT_ATOMS: atom_id res chain seq x y z
N MET A 1 14.68 -13.56 16.22
CA MET A 1 13.39 -13.38 15.49
C MET A 1 12.91 -11.97 15.77
N ALA A 2 12.64 -11.16 14.74
CA ALA A 2 12.10 -9.81 14.94
C ALA A 2 10.67 -9.93 15.49
N THR A 3 10.38 -9.23 16.58
CA THR A 3 9.03 -9.18 17.14
C THR A 3 8.08 -8.51 16.15
N PRO A 4 6.95 -9.16 15.80
CA PRO A 4 5.97 -8.54 14.91
C PRO A 4 5.41 -7.28 15.58
N HIS A 5 5.43 -6.17 14.85
CA HIS A 5 4.82 -4.93 15.32
C HIS A 5 3.32 -5.03 15.04
N GLN A 6 2.51 -5.04 16.09
CA GLN A 6 1.05 -5.01 15.95
C GLN A 6 0.60 -3.57 15.75
N VAL A 7 -0.11 -3.32 14.65
CA VAL A 7 -0.68 -2.02 14.33
C VAL A 7 -2.18 -2.19 14.13
N GLN A 8 -2.98 -1.41 14.85
CA GLN A 8 -4.42 -1.32 14.63
C GLN A 8 -4.70 -0.10 13.77
N VAL A 9 -5.49 -0.29 12.70
CA VAL A 9 -5.89 0.80 11.81
C VAL A 9 -7.41 0.86 11.79
N THR A 10 -7.96 2.05 11.97
CA THR A 10 -9.38 2.32 11.80
C THR A 10 -9.55 3.31 10.66
N LEU A 11 -10.40 2.98 9.69
CA LEU A 11 -10.68 3.81 8.52
C LEU A 11 -12.14 4.27 8.58
N SER A 12 -12.35 5.56 8.35
CA SER A 12 -13.67 6.14 8.13
C SER A 12 -13.77 6.52 6.67
N LEU A 13 -14.76 5.97 5.99
CA LEU A 13 -14.97 6.16 4.55
C LEU A 13 -16.34 6.82 4.33
N HIS A 14 -16.42 7.64 3.28
CA HIS A 14 -17.73 8.08 2.79
C HIS A 14 -18.53 6.84 2.34
N PRO A 15 -19.88 6.83 2.46
CA PRO A 15 -20.69 5.67 2.09
C PRO A 15 -20.46 5.15 0.66
N GLU A 16 -20.19 6.06 -0.28
CA GLU A 16 -19.91 5.72 -1.69
C GLU A 16 -18.55 4.99 -1.86
N ASP A 17 -17.51 5.46 -1.17
CA ASP A 17 -16.20 4.82 -1.17
C ASP A 17 -16.26 3.45 -0.49
N TYR A 18 -17.02 3.37 0.60
CA TYR A 18 -17.25 2.11 1.30
C TYR A 18 -18.02 1.09 0.43
N ALA A 19 -19.00 1.53 -0.35
CA ALA A 19 -19.70 0.68 -1.31
C ALA A 19 -18.73 0.15 -2.38
N SER A 20 -17.87 1.01 -2.92
CA SER A 20 -16.84 0.63 -3.89
C SER A 20 -15.87 -0.41 -3.32
N LEU A 21 -15.41 -0.22 -2.08
CA LEU A 21 -14.55 -1.18 -1.38
C LEU A 21 -15.23 -2.55 -1.21
N LYS A 22 -16.51 -2.57 -0.81
CA LYS A 22 -17.29 -3.81 -0.67
C LYS A 22 -17.41 -4.57 -1.98
N MET A 23 -17.70 -3.88 -3.08
CA MET A 23 -17.79 -4.51 -4.39
C MET A 23 -16.43 -5.10 -4.82
N ALA A 24 -15.34 -4.37 -4.60
CA ALA A 24 -14.00 -4.83 -4.94
C ALA A 24 -13.58 -6.05 -4.09
N ALA A 25 -13.87 -6.04 -2.78
CA ALA A 25 -13.63 -7.19 -1.90
C ALA A 25 -14.38 -8.43 -2.39
N ARG A 26 -15.66 -8.28 -2.72
CA ARG A 26 -16.48 -9.36 -3.27
C ARG A 26 -15.93 -9.89 -4.59
N ALA A 27 -15.53 -9.02 -5.51
CA ALA A 27 -14.95 -9.41 -6.79
C ALA A 27 -13.63 -10.17 -6.63
N ALA A 28 -12.85 -9.86 -5.58
CA ALA A 28 -11.64 -10.57 -5.21
C ALA A 28 -11.88 -11.88 -4.43
N GLY A 29 -13.14 -12.18 -4.07
CA GLY A 29 -13.48 -13.33 -3.23
C GLY A 29 -13.00 -13.20 -1.78
N LEU A 30 -12.86 -11.98 -1.28
CA LEU A 30 -12.36 -11.67 0.05
C LEU A 30 -13.41 -10.92 0.88
N ASP A 31 -13.31 -11.01 2.20
CA ASP A 31 -14.00 -10.08 3.09
C ASP A 31 -13.34 -8.69 3.05
N GLU A 32 -14.06 -7.68 3.54
CA GLU A 32 -13.66 -6.27 3.48
C GLU A 32 -12.32 -6.00 4.18
N LEU A 33 -12.07 -6.64 5.33
CA LEU A 33 -10.88 -6.42 6.13
C LEU A 33 -9.66 -7.06 5.45
N SER A 34 -9.79 -8.31 5.02
CA SER A 34 -8.73 -9.00 4.28
C SER A 34 -8.39 -8.29 2.98
N PHE A 35 -9.40 -7.81 2.25
CA PHE A 35 -9.20 -7.03 1.04
C PHE A 35 -8.50 -5.70 1.33
N GLY A 36 -8.93 -4.97 2.37
CA GLY A 36 -8.30 -3.71 2.79
C GLY A 36 -6.82 -3.87 3.13
N ILE A 37 -6.47 -4.88 3.92
CA ILE A 37 -5.07 -5.19 4.27
C ILE A 37 -4.25 -5.51 3.01
N LEU A 38 -4.80 -6.34 2.11
CA LEU A 38 -4.12 -6.69 0.86
C LEU A 38 -3.89 -5.46 -0.03
N ALA A 39 -4.88 -4.57 -0.14
CA ALA A 39 -4.77 -3.34 -0.91
C ALA A 39 -3.67 -2.43 -0.36
N VAL A 40 -3.65 -2.19 0.96
CA VAL A 40 -2.60 -1.41 1.63
C VAL A 40 -1.22 -2.03 1.40
N HIS A 41 -1.10 -3.36 1.53
CA HIS A 41 0.17 -4.05 1.31
C HIS A 41 0.68 -3.90 -0.13
N ARG A 42 -0.21 -4.08 -1.12
CA ARG A 42 0.14 -3.93 -2.55
C ARG A 42 0.58 -2.50 -2.87
N GLU A 43 -0.14 -1.51 -2.36
CA GLU A 43 0.17 -0.11 -2.60
C GLU A 43 1.47 0.30 -1.93
N ALA A 44 1.73 -0.14 -0.70
CA ALA A 44 3.02 0.07 -0.04
C ALA A 44 4.18 -0.49 -0.86
N ARG A 45 4.05 -1.71 -1.41
CA ARG A 45 5.08 -2.29 -2.29
C ARG A 45 5.25 -1.50 -3.58
N ARG A 46 4.16 -1.01 -4.18
CA ARG A 46 4.20 -0.17 -5.39
C ARG A 46 4.98 1.12 -5.13
N VAL A 47 4.65 1.83 -4.05
CA VAL A 47 5.32 3.08 -3.64
C VAL A 47 6.81 2.85 -3.37
N LEU A 48 7.17 1.78 -2.65
CA LEU A 48 8.59 1.46 -2.40
C LEU A 48 9.36 1.11 -3.68
N ALA A 49 8.73 0.39 -4.61
CA ALA A 49 9.34 0.08 -5.89
C ALA A 49 9.49 1.32 -6.78
N GLU A 50 8.58 2.28 -6.67
CA GLU A 50 8.65 3.58 -7.35
C GLU A 50 9.76 4.46 -6.77
N ASP A 51 9.85 4.61 -5.45
CA ASP A 51 10.94 5.33 -4.77
C ASP A 51 12.31 4.75 -5.16
N ARG A 52 12.44 3.42 -5.15
CA ARG A 52 13.69 2.76 -5.57
C ARG A 52 14.08 3.12 -7.01
N ARG A 53 13.14 3.04 -7.95
CA ARG A 53 13.39 3.40 -9.35
C ARG A 53 13.80 4.86 -9.49
N ASN A 54 13.14 5.76 -8.78
CA ASN A 54 13.45 7.20 -8.81
C ASN A 54 14.85 7.51 -8.26
N ARG A 55 15.32 6.76 -7.27
CA ARG A 55 16.70 6.88 -6.77
C ARG A 55 17.74 6.35 -7.75
N GLU A 56 17.41 5.30 -8.49
CA GLU A 56 18.29 4.72 -9.51
C GLU A 56 18.36 5.58 -10.78
N THR A 57 17.29 6.33 -11.11
CA THR A 57 17.23 7.24 -12.27
C THR A 57 17.61 8.69 -11.93
N ALA A 58 17.76 9.04 -10.66
CA ALA A 58 18.30 10.33 -10.27
C ALA A 58 19.74 10.43 -10.80
N PRO A 59 20.08 11.46 -11.61
CA PRO A 59 21.41 11.62 -12.14
C PRO A 59 22.37 11.70 -10.96
N HIS A 60 23.30 10.74 -10.89
CA HIS A 60 24.39 10.78 -9.95
C HIS A 60 25.28 11.96 -10.35
N ASP A 61 24.99 13.13 -9.80
CA ASP A 61 25.93 14.24 -9.69
C ASP A 61 27.06 13.79 -8.76
N TYR A 62 27.91 12.89 -9.25
CA TYR A 62 29.24 12.71 -8.72
C TYR A 62 29.96 14.03 -8.94
N LYS A 63 29.87 14.96 -7.98
CA LYS A 63 30.90 15.96 -7.77
C LYS A 63 32.17 15.21 -7.37
N ILE A 64 32.94 14.86 -8.39
CA ILE A 64 34.35 14.54 -8.25
C ILE A 64 35.00 15.84 -7.78
N PHE A 65 35.31 15.90 -6.48
CA PHE A 65 36.22 16.88 -5.93
C PHE A 65 37.66 16.44 -6.19
#